data_AF-A0A8J6G8R1-F1
#
_entry.id   AF-A0A8J6G8R1-F1
#
_cell.length_a   1.000
_cell.length_b   1.000
_cell.length_c   1.000
_cell.angle_alpha   90.00
_cell.angle_beta   90.00
_cell.angle_gamma   90.00
#
_symmetry.space_group_name_H-M   'P 1'
#
loop_
_entity.id
_entity.type
_entity.pdbx_description
1 polymer ?
#
loop_
_entity_poly.entity_id
_entity_poly.type
_entity_poly.pdbx_seq_one_letter_code
_entity_poly.pdbx_strand_id
1 'polypeptide(L)'
;MLQMLNGAVFRPEVPLRLGQPLLMFPAPPSNPVMLPTMIGLLAEAGVQLLSYQTSKVSDGETWQVIGLSSLLPSLDAWKPQVSEAFQFCF
;
A
#
# COMPACT_ATOMS: atom_id res chain seq x y z
N MET A 1 -1.76 -1.09 15.86
CA MET A 1 -0.82 -1.40 14.77
C MET A 1 -1.41 -2.52 13.94
N LEU A 2 -1.12 -2.58 12.64
CA LEU A 2 -1.56 -3.65 11.76
C LEU A 2 -0.47 -4.73 11.71
N GLN A 3 -0.81 -5.92 12.20
CA GLN A 3 0.10 -7.06 12.37
C GLN A 3 -0.07 -8.10 11.26
N MET A 4 -1.28 -8.25 10.74
CA MET A 4 -1.63 -9.24 9.73
C MET A 4 -2.75 -8.72 8.83
N LEU A 5 -2.67 -8.99 7.54
CA LEU A 5 -3.72 -8.72 6.56
C LEU A 5 -3.89 -9.94 5.67
N ASN A 6 -5.10 -10.50 5.61
CA ASN A 6 -5.42 -11.68 4.82
C ASN A 6 -4.41 -12.84 4.99
N GLY A 7 -4.04 -13.18 6.23
CA GLY A 7 -3.04 -14.21 6.54
C GLY A 7 -1.57 -13.77 6.40
N ALA A 8 -1.29 -12.69 5.68
CA ALA A 8 0.07 -12.17 5.51
C ALA A 8 0.51 -11.33 6.70
N VAL A 9 1.65 -11.68 7.29
CA VAL A 9 2.17 -11.07 8.53
C VAL A 9 3.14 -9.92 8.21
N PHE A 10 3.02 -8.80 8.91
CA PHE A 10 3.95 -7.67 8.83
C PHE A 10 5.01 -7.75 9.92
N ARG A 11 6.29 -7.64 9.52
CA ARG A 11 7.43 -7.51 10.45
C ARG A 11 8.48 -6.54 9.85
N PRO A 12 8.68 -5.34 10.42
CA PRO A 12 7.98 -4.79 11.59
C PRO A 12 6.47 -4.55 11.33
N GLU A 13 5.70 -4.40 12.40
CA GLU A 13 4.27 -4.10 12.34
C GLU A 13 4.03 -2.72 11.68
N VAL A 14 2.90 -2.57 11.00
CA VAL A 14 2.54 -1.29 10.37
C VAL A 14 1.94 -0.36 11.43
N PRO A 15 2.52 0.83 11.65
CA PRO A 15 1.96 1.81 12.58
C PRO A 15 0.65 2.36 12.03
N LEU A 16 -0.43 2.22 12.81
CA LEU A 16 -1.72 2.86 12.52
C LEU A 16 -1.74 4.19 13.25
N ARG A 17 -1.86 5.29 12.50
CA ARG A 17 -1.95 6.65 13.04
C ARG A 17 -3.31 7.22 12.73
N LEU A 18 -3.97 7.80 13.73
CA LEU A 18 -5.29 8.42 13.59
C LEU A 18 -5.23 9.51 12.51
N GLY A 19 -6.18 9.47 11.56
CA GLY A 19 -6.25 10.43 10.46
C GLY A 19 -5.16 10.30 9.39
N GLN A 20 -4.25 9.30 9.48
CA GLN A 20 -3.29 9.01 8.42
C GLN A 20 -3.87 7.96 7.47
N PRO A 21 -4.10 8.29 6.19
CA PRO A 21 -4.59 7.31 5.23
C PRO A 21 -3.53 6.26 4.89
N LEU A 22 -4.00 5.04 4.66
CA LEU A 22 -3.22 3.90 4.23
C LEU A 22 -3.76 3.40 2.90
N LEU A 23 -2.86 3.13 1.95
CA LEU A 23 -3.14 2.41 0.73
C LEU A 23 -2.57 1.00 0.85
N MET A 24 -3.39 0.00 0.56
CA MET A 24 -3.05 -1.42 0.71
C MET A 24 -3.38 -2.18 -0.56
N PHE A 25 -2.46 -3.01 -1.05
CA PHE A 25 -2.66 -3.84 -2.23
C PHE A 25 -1.76 -5.08 -2.21
N PRO A 26 -2.22 -6.21 -2.77
CA PRO A 26 -1.37 -7.37 -3.00
C PRO A 26 -0.44 -7.13 -4.21
N ALA A 27 0.73 -7.76 -4.16
CA ALA A 27 1.79 -7.58 -5.13
C ALA A 27 2.70 -8.82 -5.19
N PRO A 28 3.19 -9.20 -6.39
CA PRO A 28 4.28 -10.15 -6.48
C PRO A 28 5.52 -9.64 -5.70
N PRO A 29 6.23 -10.51 -4.97
CA PRO A 29 7.35 -10.11 -4.11
C PRO A 29 8.53 -9.44 -4.83
N SER A 30 8.60 -9.55 -6.15
CA SER A 30 9.75 -9.09 -6.96
C SER A 30 9.33 -8.36 -8.23
N ASN A 31 8.42 -7.38 -8.14
CA ASN A 31 8.19 -6.44 -9.24
C ASN A 31 8.95 -5.12 -8.99
N PRO A 32 10.16 -4.95 -9.54
CA PRO A 32 11.01 -3.79 -9.25
C PRO A 32 10.46 -2.48 -9.82
N VAL A 33 9.53 -2.54 -10.77
CA VAL A 33 8.95 -1.35 -11.42
C VAL A 33 7.76 -0.80 -10.64
N MET A 34 7.11 -1.64 -9.82
CA MET A 34 5.84 -1.28 -9.19
C MET A 34 5.95 -0.10 -8.24
N LEU A 35 6.90 -0.11 -7.29
CA LEU A 35 7.03 0.99 -6.33
C LEU A 35 7.33 2.34 -7.02
N PRO A 36 8.26 2.44 -7.99
CA PRO A 36 8.41 3.64 -8.81
C PRO A 36 7.12 4.09 -9.50
N THR A 37 6.37 3.18 -10.12
CA THR A 37 5.09 3.49 -10.77
C THR A 37 4.07 4.04 -9.77
N MET A 38 3.96 3.42 -8.59
CA MET A 38 3.06 3.89 -7.52
C MET A 38 3.44 5.29 -7.04
N ILE A 39 4.73 5.57 -6.86
CA ILE A 39 5.21 6.90 -6.48
C ILE A 39 4.83 7.94 -7.55
N GLY A 40 4.96 7.58 -8.83
CA GLY A 40 4.50 8.43 -9.94
C GLY A 40 3.01 8.75 -9.84
N LEU A 41 2.15 7.74 -9.64
CA LEU A 41 0.71 7.94 -9.48
C LEU A 41 0.35 8.81 -8.26
N LEU A 42 1.07 8.65 -7.15
CA LEU A 42 0.91 9.49 -5.97
C LEU A 42 1.27 10.95 -6.26
N ALA A 43 2.37 11.19 -6.99
CA ALA A 43 2.80 12.53 -7.38
C ALA A 43 1.77 13.23 -8.29
N GLU A 44 1.21 12.52 -9.27
CA GLU A 44 0.14 13.04 -10.14
C GLU A 44 -1.12 13.41 -9.33
N ALA A 45 -1.42 12.65 -8.28
CA ALA A 45 -2.53 12.94 -7.37
C ALA A 45 -2.19 14.03 -6.31
N GLY A 46 -0.96 14.56 -6.30
CA GLY A 46 -0.50 15.53 -5.29
C GLY A 46 -0.37 14.95 -3.88
N VAL A 47 -0.25 13.62 -3.75
CA VAL A 47 -0.16 12.91 -2.47
C VAL A 47 1.27 12.44 -2.23
N GLN A 48 1.77 12.59 -1.00
CA GLN A 48 3.11 12.14 -0.63
C GLN A 48 3.07 10.75 0.01
N LEU A 49 4.08 9.95 -0.32
CA LEU A 49 4.39 8.72 0.39
C LEU A 49 5.11 9.07 1.70
N LEU A 50 4.51 8.72 2.84
CA LEU A 50 5.07 8.95 4.17
C LEU A 50 5.79 7.72 4.72
N SER A 51 5.30 6.53 4.38
CA SER A 51 5.86 5.28 4.85
C SER A 51 5.51 4.15 3.88
N TYR A 52 6.36 3.13 3.83
CA TYR A 52 6.17 1.95 2.99
C TYR A 52 6.60 0.70 3.74
N GLN A 53 5.70 -0.28 3.84
CA GLN A 53 5.94 -1.55 4.49
C GLN A 53 5.42 -2.69 3.63
N THR A 54 6.09 -3.83 3.72
CA THR A 54 5.72 -5.05 3.01
C THR A 54 5.48 -6.17 4.01
N SER A 55 4.48 -7.02 3.73
CA SER A 55 4.28 -8.23 4.52
C SER A 55 5.31 -9.29 4.12
N LYS A 56 5.40 -10.34 4.94
CA LYS A 56 5.95 -11.62 4.48
C LYS A 56 5.09 -12.16 3.33
N VAL A 57 5.73 -12.98 2.49
CA VAL A 57 5.04 -13.69 1.40
C VAL A 57 3.96 -14.61 2.00
N SER A 58 2.76 -14.50 1.47
CA SER A 58 1.61 -15.38 1.73
C SER A 58 0.97 -15.72 0.39
N ASP A 59 0.76 -17.01 0.12
CA ASP A 59 0.17 -17.50 -1.13
C ASP A 59 0.82 -16.97 -2.42
N GLY A 60 2.15 -16.75 -2.38
CA GLY A 60 2.93 -16.28 -3.52
C GLY A 60 2.92 -14.76 -3.72
N GLU A 61 2.15 -14.02 -2.92
CA GLU A 61 2.08 -12.56 -2.96
C GLU A 61 2.55 -11.92 -1.65
N THR A 62 2.77 -10.62 -1.69
CA THR A 62 3.09 -9.79 -0.54
C THR A 62 2.11 -8.63 -0.50
N TRP A 63 1.59 -8.33 0.68
CA TRP A 63 0.82 -7.12 0.89
C TRP A 63 1.75 -5.92 1.02
N GLN A 64 1.43 -4.89 0.25
CA GLN A 64 2.09 -3.61 0.25
C GLN A 64 1.23 -2.63 1.03
N VAL A 65 1.80 -1.94 2.01
CA VAL A 65 1.09 -0.91 2.77
C VAL A 65 1.87 0.39 2.68
N ILE A 66 1.19 1.42 2.18
CA ILE A 66 1.74 2.75 2.00
C ILE A 66 0.98 3.72 2.91
N GLY A 67 1.69 4.42 3.78
CA GLY A 67 1.14 5.57 4.50
C GLY A 67 1.18 6.82 3.63
N LEU A 68 0.04 7.52 3.55
CA LEU A 68 -0.16 8.66 2.68
C LEU A 68 -0.30 9.96 3.47
N SER A 69 0.06 11.09 2.86
CA SER A 69 -0.18 12.43 3.44
C SER A 69 -1.65 12.83 3.44
N SER A 70 -2.45 12.27 2.53
CA SER A 70 -3.87 12.58 2.35
C SER A 70 -4.58 11.44 1.62
N LEU A 71 -5.92 11.44 1.64
CA LEU A 71 -6.72 10.47 0.90
C LEU A 71 -6.51 10.65 -0.60
N LEU A 72 -6.61 9.55 -1.34
CA LEU A 72 -6.63 9.59 -2.79
C LEU A 72 -8.07 9.84 -3.24
N PRO A 73 -8.30 10.71 -4.22
CA PRO A 73 -9.66 10.98 -4.70
C PRO A 73 -10.28 9.76 -5.40
N SER A 74 -9.45 8.90 -6.01
CA SER A 74 -9.87 7.64 -6.62
C SER A 74 -8.70 6.65 -6.64
N LEU A 75 -9.02 5.35 -6.68
CA LEU A 75 -8.08 4.25 -6.89
C LEU A 75 -8.09 3.73 -8.34
N ASP A 76 -8.78 4.39 -9.26
CA ASP A 76 -8.92 3.90 -10.64
C ASP A 76 -7.58 3.80 -11.37
N ALA A 77 -6.62 4.68 -11.06
CA ALA A 77 -5.27 4.63 -11.63
C ALA A 77 -4.43 3.44 -11.12
N TRP A 78 -4.82 2.83 -10.00
CA TRP A 78 -4.14 1.66 -9.41
C TRP A 78 -4.65 0.34 -9.98
N LYS A 79 -5.93 0.25 -10.35
CA LYS A 79 -6.56 -0.98 -10.88
C LYS A 79 -5.81 -1.63 -12.06
N PRO A 80 -5.19 -0.88 -13.01
CA PRO A 80 -4.42 -1.51 -14.08
C PRO A 80 -3.10 -2.14 -13.60
N GLN A 81 -2.62 -1.77 -12.42
CA GLN A 81 -1.31 -2.14 -11.89
C GLN A 81 -1.38 -3.30 -10.89
N VAL A 82 -2.51 -3.42 -10.18
CA VAL A 82 -2.71 -4.39 -9.10
C VAL A 82 -4.09 -5.03 -9.19
N SER A 83 -4.21 -6.27 -8.74
CA SER A 83 -5.49 -7.01 -8.73
C SER A 83 -6.52 -6.32 -7.83
N GLU A 84 -6.08 -5.79 -6.70
CA GLU A 84 -6.92 -5.14 -5.71
C GLU A 84 -6.20 -3.93 -5.11
N ALA A 85 -6.94 -2.88 -4.76
CA ALA A 85 -6.42 -1.74 -4.04
C ALA A 85 -7.46 -1.24 -3.05
N PHE A 86 -7.02 -1.01 -1.81
CA PHE A 86 -7.87 -0.56 -0.72
C PHE A 86 -7.28 0.70 -0.10
N GLN A 87 -8.14 1.66 0.21
CA GLN A 87 -7.76 2.80 1.02
C GLN A 87 -8.49 2.75 2.35
N PHE A 88 -7.77 3.00 3.43
CA PHE A 88 -8.29 2.97 4.78
C PHE A 88 -7.76 4.17 5.56
N CYS A 89 -8.62 4.82 6.34
CA CYS A 89 -8.23 5.90 7.25
C CYS A 89 -8.84 5.60 8.62
N PHE A 90 -8.02 5.68 9.67
CA PHE A 90 -8.39 5.38 11.05
C PHE A 90 -8.99 6.61 11.74
#